data_AF-M7UBX5-F1
#
_entry.id   AF-M7UBX5-F1
#
_cell.length_a   1.000
_cell.length_b   1.000
_cell.length_c   1.000
_cell.angle_alpha   90.00
_cell.angle_beta   90.00
_cell.angle_gamma   90.00
#
_symmetry.space_group_name_H-M   'P 1'
#
loop_
_entity.id
_entity.type
_entity.pdbx_description
1 polymer ?
#
loop_
_entity_poly.entity_id
_entity_poly.type
_entity_poly.pdbx_seq_one_letter_code
_entity_poly.pdbx_strand_id
1 'polypeptide(L)'
;MESKREPANEIPESTPINNTRFRRLLTLASIAVVKRFRRRSPGVLNISKGVCVKFGAFRTLAEASAMKFIGEHTSIPVPKIYCSFVHKGKTYIVMERIRGKHIARGWAFRTPESQARILSQIREMVAEMRKLTPETSRIANVDGGILYDGRLNGPEQFGPFENTNEFHRYLRSDFPARPTNPEGVNELIEWQDGPWHDLPVFTHGDLSSFNILAVGDKVVGIIDWETAGWYPLYWEYTTAMYVNPQNLFWKKEIDKFLDAFPTAQAMEEIRQKYFGDY
;
A
#
# COMPACT_ATOMS: atom_id res chain seq x y z
N MET A 1 18.84 -44.25 -2.80
CA MET A 1 19.05 -42.78 -2.80
C MET A 1 17.69 -42.14 -2.62
N GLU A 2 17.32 -41.83 -1.38
CA GLU A 2 16.12 -41.06 -1.09
C GLU A 2 16.35 -39.62 -1.56
N SER A 3 15.56 -39.20 -2.54
CA SER A 3 15.43 -37.80 -2.95
C SER A 3 14.87 -37.03 -1.75
N LYS A 4 15.73 -36.27 -1.08
CA LYS A 4 15.31 -35.20 -0.18
C LYS A 4 14.49 -34.22 -1.03
N ARG A 5 13.17 -34.24 -0.87
CA ARG A 5 12.33 -33.11 -1.27
C ARG A 5 12.78 -31.93 -0.41
N GLU A 6 13.33 -30.90 -1.05
CA GLU A 6 13.51 -29.61 -0.42
C GLU A 6 12.15 -29.16 0.15
N PRO A 7 12.08 -28.64 1.39
CA PRO A 7 10.84 -28.09 1.89
C PRO A 7 10.45 -26.93 0.96
N ALA A 8 9.21 -26.95 0.46
CA ALA A 8 8.66 -25.77 -0.20
C ALA A 8 8.86 -24.59 0.75
N ASN A 9 9.61 -23.56 0.34
CA ASN A 9 9.83 -22.37 1.15
C ASN A 9 8.46 -21.83 1.58
N GLU A 10 8.10 -21.97 2.85
CA GLU A 10 6.87 -21.42 3.39
C GLU A 10 6.91 -19.90 3.23
N ILE A 11 5.90 -19.34 2.55
CA ILE A 11 5.79 -17.89 2.39
C ILE A 11 5.56 -17.29 3.78
N PRO A 12 6.38 -16.32 4.23
CA PRO A 12 6.21 -15.70 5.54
C PRO A 12 4.82 -15.07 5.69
N GLU A 13 4.16 -15.32 6.82
CA GLU A 13 2.88 -14.71 7.17
C GLU A 13 3.04 -13.65 8.28
N SER A 14 2.34 -12.53 8.12
CA SER A 14 2.29 -11.47 9.12
C SER A 14 1.65 -11.95 10.43
N THR A 15 2.36 -11.73 11.54
CA THR A 15 1.92 -12.24 12.84
C THR A 15 0.90 -11.32 13.54
N PRO A 16 -0.03 -11.87 14.34
CA PRO A 16 -0.97 -11.06 15.13
C PRO A 16 -0.27 -10.16 16.16
N ILE A 17 -0.64 -8.87 16.18
CA ILE A 17 -0.10 -7.91 17.15
C ILE A 17 -0.98 -7.90 18.40
N ASN A 18 -0.40 -8.12 19.58
CA ASN A 18 -1.08 -8.09 20.88
C ASN A 18 -2.42 -8.86 20.92
N ASN A 19 -2.49 -10.00 20.25
CA ASN A 19 -3.71 -10.80 20.13
C ASN A 19 -3.95 -11.64 21.41
N THR A 20 -4.65 -11.07 22.39
CA THR A 20 -5.09 -11.81 23.59
C THR A 20 -6.56 -12.19 23.51
N ARG A 21 -6.97 -13.26 24.22
CA ARG A 21 -8.39 -13.67 24.31
C ARG A 21 -9.28 -12.51 24.76
N PHE A 22 -8.83 -11.73 25.74
CA PHE A 22 -9.53 -10.56 26.24
C PHE A 22 -9.73 -9.49 25.16
N ARG A 23 -8.65 -9.08 24.47
CA ARG A 23 -8.73 -8.06 23.41
C ARG A 23 -9.62 -8.51 22.25
N ARG A 24 -9.53 -9.78 21.86
CA ARG A 24 -10.39 -10.37 20.82
C ARG A 24 -11.87 -10.29 21.20
N LEU A 25 -12.23 -10.75 22.41
CA LEU A 25 -13.60 -10.72 22.89
C LEU A 25 -14.13 -9.28 22.99
N LEU A 26 -13.33 -8.36 23.54
CA LEU A 26 -13.68 -6.96 23.66
C LEU A 26 -13.94 -6.32 22.29
N THR A 27 -13.07 -6.54 21.32
CA THR A 27 -13.23 -6.03 19.95
C THR A 27 -14.51 -6.54 19.30
N LEU A 28 -14.76 -7.85 19.35
CA LEU A 28 -15.96 -8.45 18.74
C LEU A 28 -17.25 -7.96 19.41
N ALA A 29 -17.26 -7.86 20.74
CA ALA A 29 -18.39 -7.31 21.48
C ALA A 29 -18.63 -5.83 21.13
N SER A 30 -17.56 -5.03 21.04
CA SER A 30 -17.64 -3.61 20.69
C SER A 30 -18.22 -3.41 19.28
N ILE A 31 -17.77 -4.20 18.30
CA ILE A 31 -18.32 -4.19 16.95
C ILE A 31 -19.81 -4.56 16.96
N ALA A 32 -20.20 -5.61 17.70
CA ALA A 32 -21.58 -6.04 17.80
C ALA A 32 -22.49 -4.95 18.39
N VAL A 33 -22.03 -4.23 19.41
CA VAL A 33 -22.77 -3.11 20.01
C VAL A 33 -22.90 -1.95 19.02
N VAL A 34 -21.81 -1.49 18.40
CA VAL A 34 -21.85 -0.32 17.50
C VAL A 34 -22.67 -0.62 16.24
N LYS A 35 -22.61 -1.85 15.69
CA LYS A 35 -23.39 -2.25 14.52
C LYS A 35 -24.91 -2.20 14.74
N ARG A 36 -25.38 -2.33 15.99
CA ARG A 36 -26.81 -2.14 16.32
C ARG A 36 -27.28 -0.72 16.01
N PHE A 37 -26.40 0.26 16.15
CA PHE A 37 -26.71 1.68 15.93
C PHE A 37 -26.21 2.20 14.57
N ARG A 38 -25.28 1.50 13.92
CA ARG A 38 -24.70 1.88 12.62
C ARG A 38 -24.67 0.69 11.66
N ARG A 39 -25.74 0.55 10.87
CA ARG A 39 -25.94 -0.60 9.95
C ARG A 39 -25.04 -0.61 8.72
N ARG A 40 -24.43 0.52 8.35
CA ARG A 40 -23.55 0.64 7.17
C ARG A 40 -22.26 1.34 7.57
N SER A 41 -21.16 0.61 7.65
CA SER A 41 -19.80 1.18 7.68
C SER A 41 -18.91 0.24 6.87
N PRO A 42 -18.44 0.65 5.68
CA PRO A 42 -17.54 -0.17 4.89
C PRO A 42 -16.16 -0.17 5.57
N GLY A 43 -15.64 -1.36 5.88
CA GLY A 43 -14.26 -1.59 6.32
C GLY A 43 -13.89 -1.11 7.73
N VAL A 44 -14.19 0.14 8.12
CA VAL A 44 -13.72 0.78 9.36
C VAL A 44 -14.90 1.18 10.26
N LEU A 45 -14.78 0.91 11.55
CA LEU A 45 -15.78 1.25 12.57
C LEU A 45 -15.15 2.00 13.74
N ASN A 46 -15.68 3.18 14.04
CA ASN A 46 -15.25 3.95 15.22
C ASN A 46 -15.86 3.33 16.49
N ILE A 47 -15.01 2.87 17.40
CA ILE A 47 -15.41 2.30 18.69
C ILE A 47 -15.51 3.40 19.75
N SER A 48 -14.60 4.36 19.72
CA SER A 48 -14.57 5.50 20.63
C SER A 48 -14.05 6.77 19.94
N LYS A 49 -13.86 7.87 20.69
CA LYS A 49 -13.32 9.13 20.13
C LYS A 49 -11.90 8.97 19.55
N GLY A 50 -11.11 8.03 20.06
CA GLY A 50 -9.70 7.82 19.70
C GLY A 50 -9.36 6.42 19.21
N VAL A 51 -10.36 5.54 19.05
CA VAL A 51 -10.13 4.14 18.62
C VAL A 51 -11.10 3.78 17.51
N CYS A 52 -10.56 3.17 16.46
CA CYS A 52 -11.34 2.54 15.40
C CYS A 52 -10.87 1.10 15.16
N VAL A 53 -11.70 0.34 14.45
CA VAL A 53 -11.39 -1.02 14.04
C VAL A 53 -11.63 -1.16 12.55
N LYS A 54 -10.59 -1.49 11.79
CA LYS A 54 -10.70 -1.96 10.41
C LYS A 54 -10.95 -3.47 10.43
N PHE A 55 -11.90 -3.96 9.67
CA PHE A 55 -12.15 -5.39 9.51
C PHE A 55 -12.66 -5.70 8.10
N GLY A 56 -12.13 -6.77 7.52
CA GLY A 56 -12.35 -7.13 6.12
C GLY A 56 -12.30 -8.63 5.87
N ALA A 57 -12.64 -9.05 4.66
CA ALA A 57 -12.58 -10.45 4.24
C ALA A 57 -11.13 -10.93 3.98
N PHE A 58 -10.20 -9.99 3.81
CA PHE A 58 -8.78 -10.30 3.66
C PHE A 58 -8.25 -11.03 4.90
N ARG A 59 -7.38 -12.02 4.66
CA ARG A 59 -6.74 -12.85 5.70
C ARG A 59 -5.29 -12.48 5.99
N THR A 60 -4.83 -11.33 5.50
CA THR A 60 -3.48 -10.83 5.79
C THR A 60 -3.52 -9.87 6.98
N LEU A 61 -2.43 -9.84 7.75
CA LEU A 61 -2.17 -8.85 8.80
C LEU A 61 -1.06 -7.85 8.40
N ALA A 62 -0.63 -7.89 7.13
CA ALA A 62 0.45 -7.08 6.59
C ALA A 62 0.23 -5.58 6.77
N GLU A 63 -1.01 -5.08 6.63
CA GLU A 63 -1.34 -3.67 6.90
C GLU A 63 -0.97 -3.26 8.34
N ALA A 64 -1.25 -4.12 9.33
CA ALA A 64 -0.93 -3.84 10.72
C ALA A 64 0.58 -3.92 10.98
N SER A 65 1.28 -4.88 10.34
CA SER A 65 2.74 -4.95 10.38
C SER A 65 3.38 -3.72 9.75
N ALA A 66 2.89 -3.26 8.59
CA ALA A 66 3.43 -2.10 7.88
C ALA A 66 3.30 -0.82 8.72
N MET A 67 2.12 -0.56 9.28
CA MET A 67 1.94 0.57 10.19
C MET A 67 2.84 0.49 11.43
N LYS A 68 3.00 -0.70 12.02
CA LYS A 68 3.91 -0.89 13.16
C LYS A 68 5.36 -0.59 12.76
N PHE A 69 5.82 -1.16 11.66
CA PHE A 69 7.17 -0.97 11.14
C PHE A 69 7.47 0.49 10.85
N ILE A 70 6.60 1.18 10.12
CA ILE A 70 6.75 2.61 9.82
C ILE A 70 6.80 3.45 11.10
N GLY A 71 5.89 3.19 12.06
CA GLY A 71 5.86 3.92 13.33
C GLY A 71 7.07 3.65 14.23
N GLU A 72 7.79 2.55 14.03
CA GLU A 72 9.01 2.21 14.78
C GLU A 72 10.29 2.75 14.12
N HIS A 73 10.29 2.93 12.79
CA HIS A 73 11.51 3.25 12.02
C HIS A 73 11.50 4.65 11.39
N THR A 74 10.40 5.39 11.48
CA THR A 74 10.26 6.74 10.91
C THR A 74 9.50 7.68 11.84
N SER A 75 9.51 8.97 11.51
CA SER A 75 8.69 10.01 12.12
C SER A 75 7.31 10.17 11.47
N ILE A 76 7.01 9.37 10.44
CA ILE A 76 5.75 9.43 9.70
C ILE A 76 4.59 9.13 10.64
N PRO A 77 3.59 10.03 10.76
CA PRO A 77 2.47 9.79 11.64
C PRO A 77 1.57 8.69 11.05
N VAL A 78 1.53 7.53 11.70
CA VAL A 78 0.69 6.39 11.34
C VAL A 78 -0.19 5.98 12.52
N PRO A 79 -1.36 5.35 12.28
CA PRO A 79 -2.21 4.86 13.37
C PRO A 79 -1.47 3.89 14.29
N LYS A 80 -1.43 4.17 15.59
CA LYS A 80 -0.90 3.21 16.56
C LYS A 80 -1.75 1.94 16.58
N ILE A 81 -1.12 0.78 16.36
CA ILE A 81 -1.80 -0.52 16.45
C ILE A 81 -1.96 -0.94 17.90
N TYR A 82 -3.22 -1.13 18.33
CA TYR A 82 -3.51 -1.71 19.64
C TYR A 82 -3.53 -3.22 19.59
N CYS A 83 -4.23 -3.82 18.62
CA CYS A 83 -4.11 -5.25 18.33
C CYS A 83 -4.59 -5.58 16.92
N SER A 84 -4.06 -6.67 16.36
CA SER A 84 -4.50 -7.24 15.10
C SER A 84 -4.67 -8.75 15.22
N PHE A 85 -5.68 -9.32 14.55
CA PHE A 85 -5.91 -10.77 14.55
C PHE A 85 -6.86 -11.21 13.43
N VAL A 86 -6.76 -12.48 13.05
CA VAL A 86 -7.75 -13.14 12.20
C VAL A 86 -8.78 -13.87 13.06
N HIS A 87 -10.07 -13.71 12.75
CA HIS A 87 -11.16 -14.47 13.37
C HIS A 87 -12.22 -14.82 12.32
N LYS A 88 -12.53 -16.12 12.20
CA LYS A 88 -13.52 -16.65 11.22
C LYS A 88 -13.26 -16.15 9.79
N GLY A 89 -11.99 -16.19 9.36
CA GLY A 89 -11.57 -15.79 8.02
C GLY A 89 -11.63 -14.29 7.74
N LYS A 90 -11.72 -13.44 8.79
CA LYS A 90 -11.68 -11.98 8.66
C LYS A 90 -10.53 -11.42 9.47
N THR A 91 -9.78 -10.50 8.89
CA THR A 91 -8.81 -9.66 9.60
C THR A 91 -9.52 -8.59 10.42
N TYR A 92 -9.00 -8.32 11.61
CA TYR A 92 -9.39 -7.23 12.49
C TYR A 92 -8.13 -6.47 12.90
N ILE A 93 -8.13 -5.15 12.70
CA ILE A 93 -7.06 -4.25 13.09
C ILE A 93 -7.67 -3.16 13.98
N VAL A 94 -7.37 -3.22 15.27
CA VAL A 94 -7.76 -2.22 16.26
C VAL A 94 -6.64 -1.21 16.38
N MET A 95 -6.94 0.04 16.08
CA MET A 95 -5.92 1.08 15.95
C MET A 95 -6.41 2.44 16.43
N GLU A 96 -5.46 3.35 16.58
CA GLU A 96 -5.72 4.75 16.87
C GLU A 96 -6.56 5.40 15.77
N ARG A 97 -7.57 6.18 16.19
CA ARG A 97 -8.30 7.07 15.29
C ARG A 97 -7.64 8.44 15.26
N ILE A 98 -6.77 8.66 14.28
CA ILE A 98 -6.11 9.95 14.07
C ILE A 98 -7.17 11.05 13.85
N ARG A 99 -7.03 12.16 14.57
CA ARG A 99 -7.91 13.32 14.44
C ARG A 99 -7.38 14.25 13.34
N GLY A 100 -7.82 14.01 12.11
CA GLY A 100 -7.56 14.88 10.97
C GLY A 100 -8.68 14.80 9.95
N LYS A 101 -8.61 15.66 8.93
CA LYS A 101 -9.46 15.57 7.74
C LYS A 101 -8.60 15.10 6.57
N HIS A 102 -9.15 14.25 5.73
CA HIS A 102 -8.55 13.90 4.44
C HIS A 102 -8.23 15.19 3.68
N ILE A 103 -7.00 15.32 3.16
CA ILE A 103 -6.61 16.54 2.44
C ILE A 103 -7.42 16.73 1.15
N ALA A 104 -7.99 15.65 0.61
CA ALA A 104 -8.98 15.71 -0.47
C ALA A 104 -10.12 16.70 -0.17
N ARG A 105 -10.55 16.75 1.09
CA ARG A 105 -11.66 17.60 1.51
C ARG A 105 -11.23 19.06 1.53
N GLY A 106 -11.70 19.80 0.54
CA GLY A 106 -11.48 21.23 0.42
C GLY A 106 -10.11 21.63 -0.12
N TRP A 107 -9.39 20.68 -0.76
CA TRP A 107 -8.10 20.96 -1.40
C TRP A 107 -8.16 22.15 -2.35
N ALA A 108 -9.20 22.20 -3.20
CA ALA A 108 -9.41 23.26 -4.19
C ALA A 108 -9.68 24.65 -3.59
N PHE A 109 -10.04 24.73 -2.30
CA PHE A 109 -10.30 26.00 -1.61
C PHE A 109 -9.10 26.48 -0.77
N ARG A 110 -7.99 25.72 -0.75
CA ARG A 110 -6.77 26.12 -0.07
C ARG A 110 -5.99 27.11 -0.92
N THR A 111 -5.25 28.01 -0.26
CA THR A 111 -4.32 28.89 -0.97
C THR A 111 -3.12 28.08 -1.51
N PRO A 112 -2.43 28.55 -2.55
CA PRO A 112 -1.23 27.89 -3.07
C PRO A 112 -0.17 27.65 -1.99
N GLU A 113 0.01 28.57 -1.04
CA GLU A 113 0.98 28.46 0.04
C GLU A 113 0.59 27.36 1.03
N SER A 114 -0.71 27.22 1.31
CA SER A 114 -1.25 26.15 2.16
C SER A 114 -1.07 24.78 1.51
N GLN A 115 -1.33 24.66 0.20
CA GLN A 115 -1.06 23.45 -0.56
C GLN A 115 0.43 23.11 -0.56
N ALA A 116 1.30 24.09 -0.85
CA ALA A 116 2.75 23.89 -0.87
C ALA A 116 3.30 23.40 0.48
N ARG A 117 2.81 23.95 1.61
CA ARG A 117 3.20 23.48 2.95
C ARG A 117 2.85 22.01 3.19
N ILE A 118 1.68 21.58 2.76
CA ILE A 118 1.25 20.18 2.90
C ILE A 118 2.11 19.28 2.00
N LEU A 119 2.31 19.67 0.74
CA LEU A 119 3.09 18.88 -0.23
C LEU A 119 4.57 18.75 0.20
N SER A 120 5.17 19.80 0.77
CA SER A 120 6.53 19.74 1.32
C SER A 120 6.65 18.71 2.44
N GLN A 121 5.70 18.69 3.38
CA GLN A 121 5.67 17.66 4.43
C GLN A 121 5.53 16.25 3.87
N ILE A 122 4.67 16.06 2.85
CA ILE A 122 4.52 14.75 2.19
C ILE A 122 5.83 14.34 1.53
N ARG A 123 6.52 15.26 0.85
CA ARG A 123 7.83 15.01 0.23
C ARG A 123 8.87 14.57 1.26
N GLU A 124 8.94 15.26 2.40
CA GLU A 124 9.83 14.92 3.51
C GLU A 124 9.52 13.53 4.08
N MET A 125 8.23 13.21 4.28
CA MET A 125 7.78 11.90 4.76
C MET A 125 8.13 10.78 3.77
N VAL A 126 7.92 10.99 2.46
CA VAL A 126 8.33 10.01 1.45
C VAL A 126 9.86 9.85 1.45
N ALA A 127 10.61 10.95 1.48
CA ALA A 127 12.07 10.89 1.52
C ALA A 127 12.59 10.15 2.77
N GLU A 128 11.91 10.28 3.91
CA GLU A 128 12.20 9.48 5.10
C GLU A 128 11.89 7.99 4.88
N MET A 129 10.71 7.67 4.35
CA MET A 129 10.32 6.29 4.01
C MET A 129 11.32 5.61 3.07
N ARG A 130 11.86 6.34 2.07
CA ARG A 130 12.85 5.81 1.13
C ARG A 130 14.22 5.52 1.74
N LYS A 131 14.50 5.98 2.96
CA LYS A 131 15.75 5.65 3.68
C LYS A 131 15.68 4.29 4.39
N LEU A 132 14.50 3.69 4.48
CA LEU A 132 14.34 2.35 5.02
C LEU A 132 15.07 1.36 4.10
N THR A 133 15.88 0.48 4.68
CA THR A 133 16.70 -0.47 3.94
C THR A 133 16.04 -1.85 3.94
N PRO A 134 15.87 -2.49 2.78
CA PRO A 134 15.38 -3.86 2.75
C PRO A 134 16.52 -4.81 3.16
N GLU A 135 16.14 -5.95 3.74
CA GLU A 135 17.10 -7.04 4.02
C GLU A 135 17.42 -7.89 2.78
N THR A 136 16.57 -7.82 1.75
CA THR A 136 16.65 -8.67 0.56
C THR A 136 16.27 -7.89 -0.70
N SER A 137 16.55 -8.45 -1.88
CA SER A 137 16.07 -7.91 -3.17
C SER A 137 14.59 -8.20 -3.44
N ARG A 138 13.89 -8.89 -2.53
CA ARG A 138 12.55 -9.41 -2.76
C ARG A 138 11.51 -8.29 -2.87
N ILE A 139 10.59 -8.46 -3.81
CA ILE A 139 9.38 -7.66 -3.90
C ILE A 139 8.33 -8.37 -3.05
N ALA A 140 8.08 -7.83 -1.85
CA ALA A 140 7.29 -8.49 -0.82
C ALA A 140 6.70 -7.47 0.16
N ASN A 141 5.75 -7.91 0.99
CA ASN A 141 5.29 -7.08 2.10
C ASN A 141 6.41 -6.88 3.15
N VAL A 142 6.14 -6.08 4.18
CA VAL A 142 7.13 -5.76 5.22
C VAL A 142 7.71 -6.98 5.94
N ASP A 143 6.95 -8.08 6.04
CA ASP A 143 7.34 -9.33 6.70
C ASP A 143 7.95 -10.34 5.70
N GLY A 144 8.17 -9.95 4.44
CA GLY A 144 8.69 -10.82 3.38
C GLY A 144 7.65 -11.73 2.73
N GLY A 145 6.37 -11.49 2.97
CA GLY A 145 5.25 -12.28 2.48
C GLY A 145 4.50 -11.68 1.28
N ILE A 146 3.29 -12.20 1.04
CA ILE A 146 2.41 -11.79 -0.06
C ILE A 146 2.00 -10.31 0.02
N LEU A 147 1.89 -9.69 -1.15
CA LEU A 147 1.41 -8.33 -1.35
C LEU A 147 -0.07 -8.32 -1.75
N TYR A 148 -0.68 -7.13 -1.67
CA TYR A 148 -2.03 -6.85 -2.09
C TYR A 148 -2.03 -5.53 -2.85
N ASP A 149 -2.73 -5.46 -3.99
CA ASP A 149 -2.93 -4.22 -4.74
C ASP A 149 -4.18 -4.40 -5.61
N GLY A 150 -5.26 -3.71 -5.25
CA GLY A 150 -6.53 -3.81 -5.97
C GLY A 150 -6.49 -3.30 -7.41
N ARG A 151 -5.37 -2.70 -7.86
CA ARG A 151 -5.16 -2.23 -9.24
C ARG A 151 -4.53 -3.29 -10.14
N LEU A 152 -4.04 -4.39 -9.60
CA LEU A 152 -3.35 -5.42 -10.36
C LEU A 152 -4.29 -6.60 -10.66
N ASN A 153 -4.19 -7.11 -11.88
CA ASN A 153 -4.92 -8.30 -12.31
C ASN A 153 -4.39 -9.54 -11.58
N GLY A 154 -5.29 -10.46 -11.21
CA GLY A 154 -4.93 -11.73 -10.58
C GLY A 154 -5.75 -12.03 -9.31
N PRO A 155 -5.39 -13.10 -8.56
CA PRO A 155 -5.89 -13.25 -7.21
C PRO A 155 -5.61 -11.97 -6.42
N GLU A 156 -6.49 -11.60 -5.49
CA GLU A 156 -6.35 -10.39 -4.66
C GLU A 156 -4.95 -10.26 -3.99
N GLN A 157 -4.17 -11.35 -3.93
CA GLN A 157 -2.85 -11.42 -3.33
C GLN A 157 -1.81 -11.96 -4.32
N PHE A 158 -0.61 -11.37 -4.34
CA PHE A 158 0.46 -11.74 -5.27
C PHE A 158 1.85 -11.72 -4.62
N GLY A 159 2.84 -12.30 -5.31
CA GLY A 159 4.19 -12.45 -4.78
C GLY A 159 4.26 -13.41 -3.58
N PRO A 160 5.32 -13.34 -2.76
CA PRO A 160 6.50 -12.51 -2.94
C PRO A 160 7.29 -12.90 -4.21
N PHE A 161 8.14 -12.00 -4.71
CA PHE A 161 9.03 -12.26 -5.85
C PHE A 161 10.48 -12.10 -5.43
N GLU A 162 11.40 -12.87 -6.04
CA GLU A 162 12.82 -12.81 -5.66
C GLU A 162 13.50 -11.48 -6.02
N ASN A 163 12.99 -10.80 -7.05
CA ASN A 163 13.51 -9.54 -7.55
C ASN A 163 12.49 -8.78 -8.42
N THR A 164 12.86 -7.57 -8.81
CA THR A 164 12.08 -6.69 -9.69
C THR A 164 11.71 -7.33 -11.03
N ASN A 165 12.59 -8.10 -11.66
CA ASN A 165 12.29 -8.72 -12.96
C ASN A 165 11.20 -9.80 -12.85
N GLU A 166 11.16 -10.58 -11.77
CA GLU A 166 10.07 -11.53 -11.51
C GLU A 166 8.74 -10.82 -11.28
N PHE A 167 8.74 -9.74 -10.50
CA PHE A 167 7.56 -8.91 -10.33
C PHE A 167 7.07 -8.34 -11.67
N HIS A 168 7.98 -7.83 -12.50
CA HIS A 168 7.62 -7.33 -13.82
C HIS A 168 7.04 -8.41 -14.74
N ARG A 169 7.61 -9.61 -14.73
CA ARG A 169 7.06 -10.76 -15.48
C ARG A 169 5.63 -11.07 -15.04
N TYR A 170 5.37 -11.06 -13.74
CA TYR A 170 4.02 -11.20 -13.18
C TYR A 170 3.07 -10.10 -13.68
N LEU A 171 3.49 -8.84 -13.69
CA LEU A 171 2.70 -7.69 -14.12
C LEU A 171 2.16 -7.80 -15.57
N ARG A 172 2.79 -8.62 -16.40
CA ARG A 172 2.40 -8.90 -17.78
C ARG A 172 2.00 -10.36 -18.02
N SER A 173 1.73 -11.13 -16.95
CA SER A 173 1.38 -12.56 -17.05
C SER A 173 2.34 -13.38 -17.92
N ASP A 174 3.64 -13.14 -17.77
CA ASP A 174 4.72 -13.76 -18.57
C ASP A 174 4.58 -13.58 -20.10
N PHE A 175 3.87 -12.53 -20.55
CA PHE A 175 3.65 -12.29 -21.98
C PHE A 175 4.97 -12.00 -22.71
N PRO A 176 5.33 -12.77 -23.75
CA PRO A 176 6.64 -12.67 -24.40
C PRO A 176 6.68 -11.62 -25.52
N ALA A 177 7.89 -11.12 -25.82
CA ALA A 177 8.12 -10.24 -26.96
C ALA A 177 7.92 -10.99 -28.30
N ARG A 178 7.17 -10.38 -29.22
CA ARG A 178 6.92 -10.90 -30.58
C ARG A 178 6.79 -9.74 -31.58
N PRO A 179 7.16 -9.93 -32.86
CA PRO A 179 7.03 -8.88 -33.87
C PRO A 179 5.58 -8.39 -34.07
N THR A 180 4.60 -9.22 -33.76
CA THR A 180 3.16 -8.95 -33.94
C THR A 180 2.50 -8.36 -32.71
N ASN A 181 3.24 -8.03 -31.66
CA ASN A 181 2.67 -7.46 -30.45
C ASN A 181 2.10 -6.05 -30.70
N PRO A 182 1.06 -5.63 -29.96
CA PRO A 182 0.54 -4.28 -30.05
C PRO A 182 1.60 -3.20 -29.80
N GLU A 183 1.35 -2.00 -30.32
CA GLU A 183 2.23 -0.84 -30.16
C GLU A 183 2.58 -0.60 -28.68
N GLY A 184 3.87 -0.39 -28.40
CA GLY A 184 4.44 -0.15 -27.07
C GLY A 184 4.69 -1.42 -26.24
N VAL A 185 4.07 -2.56 -26.54
CA VAL A 185 4.19 -3.77 -25.69
C VAL A 185 5.61 -4.33 -25.68
N ASN A 186 6.31 -4.34 -26.82
CA ASN A 186 7.71 -4.79 -26.85
C ASN A 186 8.64 -3.83 -26.11
N GLU A 187 8.39 -2.52 -26.16
CA GLU A 187 9.15 -1.52 -25.40
C GLU A 187 8.95 -1.71 -23.88
N LEU A 188 7.72 -1.96 -23.45
CA LEU A 188 7.41 -2.33 -22.06
C LEU A 188 8.18 -3.59 -21.62
N ILE A 189 8.19 -4.64 -22.46
CA ILE A 189 8.88 -5.88 -22.15
C ILE A 189 10.39 -5.64 -22.05
N GLU A 190 10.99 -4.94 -23.02
CA GLU A 190 12.42 -4.61 -23.01
C GLU A 190 12.81 -3.79 -21.77
N TRP A 191 12.01 -2.79 -21.41
CA TRP A 191 12.23 -1.99 -20.20
C TRP A 191 12.12 -2.82 -18.92
N GLN A 192 11.13 -3.70 -18.85
CA GLN A 192 10.90 -4.58 -17.71
C GLN A 192 11.96 -5.69 -17.57
N ASP A 193 12.50 -6.19 -18.68
CA ASP A 193 13.57 -7.20 -18.74
C ASP A 193 14.97 -6.58 -18.63
N GLY A 194 15.05 -5.26 -18.56
CA GLY A 194 16.28 -4.52 -18.31
C GLY A 194 16.96 -4.86 -16.97
N PRO A 195 18.18 -4.33 -16.77
CA PRO A 195 18.98 -4.58 -15.57
C PRO A 195 18.46 -3.80 -14.35
N TRP A 196 17.55 -4.40 -13.59
CA TRP A 196 17.05 -3.84 -12.32
C TRP A 196 17.92 -4.30 -11.13
N HIS A 197 19.08 -3.66 -10.98
CA HIS A 197 20.07 -4.01 -9.96
C HIS A 197 19.87 -3.31 -8.61
N ASP A 198 19.10 -2.23 -8.58
CA ASP A 198 18.82 -1.49 -7.35
C ASP A 198 17.93 -2.32 -6.42
N LEU A 199 18.21 -2.24 -5.12
CA LEU A 199 17.36 -2.84 -4.10
C LEU A 199 15.99 -2.16 -4.07
N PRO A 200 14.93 -2.91 -3.74
CA PRO A 200 13.60 -2.33 -3.61
C PRO A 200 13.54 -1.34 -2.45
N VAL A 201 12.61 -0.41 -2.52
CA VAL A 201 12.39 0.63 -1.50
C VAL A 201 11.00 0.49 -0.90
N PHE A 202 10.87 0.88 0.36
CA PHE A 202 9.58 0.81 1.04
C PHE A 202 8.60 1.80 0.40
N THR A 203 7.44 1.30 0.02
CA THR A 203 6.43 1.98 -0.79
C THR A 203 5.09 1.85 -0.10
N HIS A 204 4.33 2.93 -0.01
CA HIS A 204 2.97 2.90 0.50
C HIS A 204 2.05 2.20 -0.50
N GLY A 205 2.19 2.50 -1.80
CA GLY A 205 1.46 1.82 -2.87
C GLY A 205 0.03 2.34 -3.11
N ASP A 206 -0.44 3.28 -2.28
CA ASP A 206 -1.78 3.88 -2.37
C ASP A 206 -1.80 5.32 -1.83
N LEU A 207 -0.75 6.11 -2.12
CA LEU A 207 -0.55 7.44 -1.54
C LEU A 207 -1.46 8.52 -2.19
N SER A 208 -2.74 8.50 -1.84
CA SER A 208 -3.74 9.47 -2.31
C SER A 208 -4.07 10.57 -1.32
N SER A 209 -4.73 11.62 -1.81
CA SER A 209 -5.31 12.67 -0.94
C SER A 209 -6.39 12.16 0.02
N PHE A 210 -6.93 10.94 -0.17
CA PHE A 210 -7.84 10.28 0.77
C PHE A 210 -7.09 9.52 1.86
N ASN A 211 -5.81 9.21 1.68
CA ASN A 211 -5.02 8.49 2.67
C ASN A 211 -4.10 9.40 3.49
N ILE A 212 -4.14 10.71 3.21
CA ILE A 212 -3.38 11.74 3.95
C ILE A 212 -4.35 12.60 4.77
N LEU A 213 -4.09 12.68 6.07
CA LEU A 213 -4.87 13.44 7.05
C LEU A 213 -4.12 14.69 7.49
N ALA A 214 -4.80 15.83 7.53
CA ALA A 214 -4.25 17.10 8.02
C ALA A 214 -5.16 17.82 9.02
N VAL A 215 -4.54 18.64 9.87
CA VAL A 215 -5.18 19.66 10.72
C VAL A 215 -4.57 21.01 10.37
N GLY A 216 -5.39 21.91 9.81
CA GLY A 216 -4.85 23.11 9.16
C GLY A 216 -3.93 22.70 8.01
N ASP A 217 -2.68 23.13 8.07
CA ASP A 217 -1.65 22.80 7.06
C ASP A 217 -0.67 21.75 7.54
N LYS A 218 -0.86 21.19 8.75
CA LYS A 218 0.00 20.15 9.30
C LYS A 218 -0.54 18.77 8.93
N VAL A 219 0.30 17.94 8.31
CA VAL A 219 0.01 16.53 8.10
C VAL A 219 0.11 15.82 9.45
N VAL A 220 -0.95 15.09 9.82
CA VAL A 220 -1.09 14.41 11.12
C VAL A 220 -1.30 12.91 11.00
N GLY A 221 -1.37 12.39 9.77
CA GLY A 221 -1.55 10.96 9.55
C GLY A 221 -1.43 10.56 8.08
N ILE A 222 -0.76 9.45 7.83
CA ILE A 222 -0.88 8.65 6.60
C ILE A 222 -1.51 7.31 7.00
N ILE A 223 -2.57 6.92 6.30
CA ILE A 223 -3.40 5.75 6.62
C ILE A 223 -3.54 4.84 5.40
N ASP A 224 -4.11 3.65 5.60
CA ASP A 224 -4.40 2.67 4.54
C ASP A 224 -3.15 2.03 3.90
N TRP A 225 -2.33 1.43 4.76
CA TRP A 225 -1.06 0.79 4.40
C TRP A 225 -1.23 -0.66 3.89
N GLU A 226 -2.40 -1.01 3.35
CA GLU A 226 -2.70 -2.40 2.96
C GLU A 226 -1.95 -2.85 1.70
N THR A 227 -1.54 -1.90 0.85
CA THR A 227 -0.74 -2.15 -0.36
C THR A 227 0.76 -1.99 -0.14
N ALA A 228 1.17 -1.65 1.09
CA ALA A 228 2.53 -1.29 1.40
C ALA A 228 3.50 -2.49 1.39
N GLY A 229 4.73 -2.22 0.96
CA GLY A 229 5.77 -3.23 0.88
C GLY A 229 7.04 -2.71 0.23
N TRP A 230 7.94 -3.63 -0.11
CA TRP A 230 9.18 -3.39 -0.83
C TRP A 230 8.92 -3.52 -2.33
N TYR A 231 9.14 -2.43 -3.07
CA TYR A 231 8.85 -2.35 -4.51
C TYR A 231 9.98 -1.63 -5.27
N PRO A 232 10.03 -1.71 -6.61
CA PRO A 232 10.93 -0.89 -7.41
C PRO A 232 10.72 0.61 -7.15
N LEU A 233 11.78 1.41 -7.26
CA LEU A 233 11.77 2.84 -6.90
C LEU A 233 10.65 3.64 -7.55
N TYR A 234 10.34 3.35 -8.81
CA TYR A 234 9.32 4.07 -9.57
C TYR A 234 7.88 3.76 -9.10
N TRP A 235 7.68 2.68 -8.34
CA TRP A 235 6.35 2.09 -8.12
C TRP A 235 5.39 3.08 -7.48
N GLU A 236 5.81 3.79 -6.43
CA GLU A 236 4.99 4.81 -5.77
C GLU A 236 4.55 5.94 -6.70
N TYR A 237 5.43 6.38 -7.60
CA TYR A 237 5.08 7.42 -8.57
C TYR A 237 3.96 6.92 -9.49
N THR A 238 4.14 5.73 -10.06
CA THR A 238 3.12 5.13 -10.92
C THR A 238 1.82 4.86 -10.15
N THR A 239 1.88 4.32 -8.93
CA THR A 239 0.66 4.08 -8.14
C THR A 239 -0.06 5.39 -7.83
N ALA A 240 0.66 6.41 -7.36
CA ALA A 240 0.14 7.74 -7.05
C ALA A 240 -0.57 8.41 -8.25
N MET A 241 -0.06 8.18 -9.47
CA MET A 241 -0.67 8.67 -10.71
C MET A 241 -1.97 7.96 -11.10
N TYR A 242 -2.27 6.78 -10.55
CA TYR A 242 -3.48 5.99 -10.88
C TYR A 242 -4.39 5.69 -9.68
N VAL A 243 -4.09 6.18 -8.47
CA VAL A 243 -4.83 5.80 -7.25
C VAL A 243 -6.34 5.98 -7.34
N ASN A 244 -6.83 7.04 -8.02
CA ASN A 244 -8.27 7.25 -8.09
C ASN A 244 -8.70 8.06 -9.34
N PRO A 245 -9.51 7.49 -10.26
CA PRO A 245 -10.02 8.22 -11.42
C PRO A 245 -10.94 9.40 -11.05
N GLN A 246 -11.51 9.40 -9.84
CA GLN A 246 -12.33 10.50 -9.31
C GLN A 246 -11.49 11.68 -8.80
N ASN A 247 -10.15 11.55 -8.79
CA ASN A 247 -9.25 12.50 -8.15
C ASN A 247 -8.21 13.08 -9.12
N LEU A 248 -8.70 13.57 -10.27
CA LEU A 248 -7.85 14.15 -11.32
C LEU A 248 -7.03 15.36 -10.86
N PHE A 249 -7.45 16.07 -9.80
CA PHE A 249 -6.66 17.17 -9.27
C PHE A 249 -5.36 16.66 -8.63
N TRP A 250 -5.40 15.51 -7.96
CA TRP A 250 -4.24 14.99 -7.23
C TRP A 250 -3.09 14.61 -8.16
N LYS A 251 -3.40 14.09 -9.36
CA LYS A 251 -2.40 13.81 -10.41
C LYS A 251 -1.52 15.02 -10.72
N LYS A 252 -2.09 16.24 -10.72
CA LYS A 252 -1.36 17.49 -11.00
C LYS A 252 -0.41 17.90 -9.87
N GLU A 253 -0.55 17.29 -8.70
CA GLU A 253 0.25 17.59 -7.52
C GLU A 253 1.38 16.58 -7.31
N ILE A 254 1.33 15.41 -7.94
CA ILE A 254 2.28 14.29 -7.70
C ILE A 254 3.73 14.73 -7.89
N ASP A 255 4.06 15.37 -9.01
CA ASP A 255 5.43 15.83 -9.32
C ASP A 255 5.97 16.86 -8.32
N LYS A 256 5.11 17.44 -7.46
CA LYS A 256 5.53 18.42 -6.45
C LYS A 256 6.09 17.73 -5.20
N PHE A 257 5.75 16.46 -4.95
CA PHE A 257 6.18 15.73 -3.75
C PHE A 257 6.80 14.35 -4.03
N LEU A 258 6.65 13.81 -5.24
CA LEU A 258 7.40 12.66 -5.73
C LEU A 258 8.29 13.09 -6.90
N ASP A 259 9.45 12.46 -7.02
CA ASP A 259 10.28 12.62 -8.21
C ASP A 259 9.57 11.97 -9.42
N ALA A 260 9.62 12.63 -10.57
CA ALA A 260 8.90 12.19 -11.76
C ALA A 260 9.62 11.03 -12.46
N PHE A 261 8.85 10.01 -12.86
CA PHE A 261 9.34 8.87 -13.64
C PHE A 261 8.58 8.76 -14.96
N PRO A 262 8.85 9.63 -15.95
CA PRO A 262 8.07 9.70 -17.19
C PRO A 262 8.13 8.41 -18.00
N THR A 263 9.30 7.76 -18.10
CA THR A 263 9.43 6.46 -18.75
C THR A 263 8.57 5.41 -18.03
N ALA A 264 8.67 5.31 -16.70
CA ALA A 264 7.90 4.34 -15.94
C ALA A 264 6.38 4.60 -16.04
N GLN A 265 5.96 5.86 -16.09
CA GLN A 265 4.58 6.23 -16.32
C GLN A 265 4.10 5.78 -17.71
N ALA A 266 4.84 6.06 -18.78
CA ALA A 266 4.48 5.61 -20.13
C ALA A 266 4.38 4.08 -20.20
N MET A 267 5.31 3.37 -19.56
CA MET A 267 5.29 1.92 -19.47
C MET A 267 4.09 1.41 -18.66
N GLU A 268 3.72 2.09 -17.58
CA GLU A 268 2.52 1.78 -16.80
C GLU A 268 1.22 2.03 -17.58
N GLU A 269 1.15 3.06 -18.43
CA GLU A 269 0.01 3.29 -19.33
C GLU A 269 -0.17 2.15 -20.32
N ILE A 270 0.92 1.70 -20.94
CA ILE A 270 0.93 0.53 -21.82
C ILE A 270 0.51 -0.71 -21.03
N ARG A 271 1.05 -0.89 -19.82
CA ARG A 271 0.73 -2.02 -18.96
C ARG A 271 -0.77 -2.06 -18.64
N GLN A 272 -1.36 -0.97 -18.18
CA GLN A 272 -2.80 -0.94 -17.87
C GLN A 272 -3.66 -1.13 -19.10
N LYS A 273 -3.28 -0.55 -20.25
CA LYS A 273 -4.02 -0.68 -21.51
C LYS A 273 -4.15 -2.12 -21.99
N TYR A 274 -3.09 -2.94 -21.85
CA TYR A 274 -3.05 -4.30 -22.41
C TYR A 274 -3.11 -5.41 -21.35
N PHE A 275 -2.78 -5.12 -20.10
CA PHE A 275 -2.65 -6.08 -19.00
C PHE A 275 -3.34 -5.63 -17.69
N GLY A 276 -4.10 -4.53 -17.69
CA GLY A 276 -4.93 -4.09 -16.56
C GLY A 276 -6.42 -4.30 -16.79
N ASP A 277 -7.21 -4.23 -15.71
CA ASP A 277 -8.67 -4.28 -15.75
C ASP A 277 -9.26 -2.85 -15.67
N TYR A 278 -9.72 -2.36 -16.83
CA TYR A 278 -10.56 -1.18 -17.10
C TYR A 278 -10.10 0.20 -16.60
#